data_AF-A0AAD5NFY5-F1
#
_entry.id   AF-A0AAD5NFY5-F1
#
_cell.length_a   1.000
_cell.length_b   1.000
_cell.length_c   1.000
_cell.angle_alpha   90.00
_cell.angle_beta   90.00
_cell.angle_gamma   90.00
#
_symmetry.space_group_name_H-M   'P 1'
#
loop_
_entity.id
_entity.type
_entity.pdbx_description
1 polymer ?
#
loop_
_entity_poly.entity_id
_entity_poly.type
_entity_poly.pdbx_seq_one_letter_code
_entity_poly.pdbx_strand_id
1 'polypeptide(L)'
;MDFLKSLSIFGYESSYLIKGHANFDEPFKVLKAGEFLSFLYMTLHFFLRGTSSKKFVEYLNKNILLVFDQLLEEQKRRLLQAIVESSPYTSHESQEMILPPIVFLLEKCMPLKKADGEQMDFAYVEYLLYVYHHIVCNMSTNHQMSQTLTNRLETVKHLTKTTMKGKGAAKHKKEMAAAKYDKAMDDITWNNILTMTESLLIAL
;
A
#
# COMPACT_ATOMS: atom_id res chain seq x y z
N MET A 1 16.01 -23.93 -12.46
CA MET A 1 14.74 -24.24 -11.77
C MET A 1 14.87 -25.40 -10.77
N ASP A 2 16.02 -26.09 -10.67
CA ASP A 2 16.21 -27.24 -9.77
C ASP A 2 16.47 -26.90 -8.30
N PHE A 3 16.92 -25.67 -7.99
CA PHE A 3 17.05 -25.17 -6.61
C PHE A 3 15.68 -25.01 -5.90
N LEU A 4 14.61 -24.80 -6.66
CA LEU A 4 13.26 -24.64 -6.11
C LEU A 4 12.58 -25.99 -5.81
N LYS A 5 13.04 -27.09 -6.42
CA LYS A 5 12.56 -28.46 -6.15
C LYS A 5 13.13 -29.03 -4.85
N SER A 6 14.33 -28.61 -4.40
CA SER A 6 14.88 -29.03 -3.10
C SER A 6 14.22 -28.34 -1.91
N LEU A 7 13.58 -27.18 -2.10
CA LEU A 7 12.91 -26.42 -1.03
C LEU A 7 11.47 -26.90 -0.72
N SER A 8 10.91 -27.81 -1.51
CA SER A 8 9.59 -28.41 -1.27
C SER A 8 9.52 -29.25 0.01
N ILE A 9 10.66 -29.52 0.65
CA ILE A 9 10.78 -30.32 1.88
C ILE A 9 10.68 -29.44 3.15
N PHE A 10 10.80 -28.12 3.03
CA PHE A 10 11.09 -27.25 4.17
C PHE A 10 10.02 -26.21 4.48
N GLY A 11 8.82 -26.68 4.81
CA GLY A 11 7.84 -25.85 5.54
C GLY A 11 8.39 -25.28 6.86
N TYR A 12 9.53 -25.80 7.37
CA TYR A 12 10.16 -25.39 8.62
C TYR A 12 11.44 -24.53 8.46
N GLU A 13 12.17 -24.59 7.33
CA GLU A 13 13.46 -23.88 7.18
C GLU A 13 13.45 -22.59 6.36
N SER A 14 12.32 -22.20 5.77
CA SER A 14 12.16 -20.84 5.21
C SER A 14 12.41 -19.76 6.27
N SER A 15 12.02 -20.01 7.52
CA SER A 15 12.23 -19.12 8.67
C SER A 15 13.72 -18.83 8.94
N TYR A 16 14.62 -19.79 8.70
CA TYR A 16 16.06 -19.63 8.92
C TYR A 16 16.76 -18.93 7.77
N LEU A 17 16.34 -19.16 6.52
CA LEU A 17 16.86 -18.43 5.35
C LEU A 17 16.44 -16.95 5.39
N ILE A 18 15.22 -16.68 5.83
CA ILE A 18 14.70 -15.32 6.04
C ILE A 18 15.48 -14.63 7.18
N LYS A 19 15.76 -15.33 8.30
CA LYS A 19 16.62 -14.83 9.38
C LYS A 19 18.10 -14.67 9.00
N GLY A 20 18.63 -15.52 8.11
CA GLY A 20 20.04 -15.51 7.69
C GLY A 20 20.37 -14.38 6.72
N HIS A 21 19.39 -13.92 5.94
CA HIS A 21 19.55 -12.83 4.97
C HIS A 21 19.09 -11.45 5.49
N ALA A 22 18.21 -11.40 6.51
CA ALA A 22 17.79 -10.15 7.13
C ALA A 22 17.80 -10.26 8.67
N ASN A 23 18.63 -9.46 9.31
CA ASN A 23 18.62 -9.31 10.76
C ASN A 23 17.48 -8.36 11.17
N PHE A 24 16.32 -8.91 11.52
CA PHE A 24 15.16 -8.13 11.98
C PHE A 24 15.36 -7.49 13.36
N ASP A 25 16.45 -7.82 14.06
CA ASP A 25 16.79 -7.23 15.36
C ASP A 25 17.68 -5.97 15.21
N GLU A 26 18.14 -5.66 13.99
CA GLU A 26 18.91 -4.44 13.69
C GLU A 26 18.02 -3.26 13.28
N PRO A 27 18.34 -2.02 13.72
CA PRO A 27 17.62 -0.82 13.30
C PRO A 27 17.76 -0.62 11.79
N PHE A 28 16.66 -0.20 11.14
CA PHE A 28 16.66 0.04 9.70
C PHE A 28 17.56 1.22 9.33
N LYS A 29 18.40 1.01 8.31
CA LYS A 29 19.26 2.04 7.73
C LYS A 29 18.74 2.37 6.35
N VAL A 30 18.37 3.64 6.10
CA VAL A 30 17.85 4.11 4.80
C VAL A 30 18.78 3.74 3.63
N LEU A 31 20.11 3.77 3.86
CA LEU A 31 21.11 3.35 2.86
C LEU A 31 21.00 1.88 2.44
N LYS A 32 20.39 1.01 3.26
CA LYS A 32 20.16 -0.41 2.97
C LYS A 32 18.73 -0.69 2.46
N ALA A 33 17.94 0.34 2.17
CA ALA A 33 16.55 0.18 1.74
C ALA A 33 16.41 -0.68 0.46
N GLY A 34 17.34 -0.56 -0.50
CA GLY A 34 17.32 -1.36 -1.73
C GLY A 34 17.54 -2.86 -1.48
N GLU A 35 18.46 -3.21 -0.58
CA GLU A 35 18.73 -4.59 -0.17
C GLU A 35 17.54 -5.18 0.57
N PHE A 36 16.99 -4.41 1.52
CA PHE A 36 15.80 -4.79 2.27
C PHE A 36 14.60 -5.01 1.35
N LEU A 37 14.35 -4.12 0.38
CA LEU A 37 13.26 -4.26 -0.58
C LEU A 37 13.43 -5.49 -1.48
N SER A 38 14.66 -5.80 -1.88
CA SER A 38 14.94 -7.00 -2.68
C SER A 38 14.67 -8.28 -1.88
N PHE A 39 15.11 -8.29 -0.62
CA PHE A 39 14.78 -9.35 0.32
C PHE A 39 13.26 -9.49 0.53
N LEU A 40 12.56 -8.36 0.65
CA LEU A 40 11.12 -8.27 0.78
C LEU A 40 10.37 -9.04 -0.32
N TYR A 41 10.71 -8.80 -1.58
CA TYR A 41 10.09 -9.53 -2.70
C TYR A 41 10.40 -11.02 -2.68
N MET A 42 11.58 -11.43 -2.20
CA MET A 42 11.86 -12.85 -2.00
C MET A 42 10.99 -13.43 -0.88
N THR A 43 10.75 -12.70 0.21
CA THR A 43 9.89 -13.17 1.32
C THR A 43 8.42 -13.36 0.94
N LEU A 44 7.89 -12.56 0.01
CA LEU A 44 6.52 -12.69 -0.49
C LEU A 44 6.23 -14.09 -1.05
N HIS A 45 7.20 -14.69 -1.75
CA HIS A 45 7.10 -16.05 -2.27
C HIS A 45 6.95 -17.12 -1.17
N PHE A 46 7.47 -16.85 0.03
CA PHE A 46 7.32 -17.74 1.17
C PHE A 46 5.97 -17.54 1.87
N PHE A 47 5.42 -16.33 1.91
CA PHE A 47 4.07 -16.08 2.43
C PHE A 47 3.00 -16.77 1.58
N LEU A 48 3.16 -16.72 0.26
CA LEU A 48 2.36 -17.50 -0.70
C LEU A 48 2.33 -19.01 -0.39
N ARG A 49 3.38 -19.53 0.26
CA ARG A 49 3.51 -20.95 0.67
C ARG A 49 3.06 -21.21 2.11
N GLY A 50 2.39 -20.25 2.75
CA GLY A 50 1.86 -20.38 4.10
C GLY A 50 2.83 -20.01 5.22
N THR A 51 3.98 -19.39 4.92
CA THR A 51 4.90 -18.89 5.96
C THR A 51 4.28 -17.65 6.63
N SER A 52 4.42 -17.53 7.96
CA SER A 52 3.90 -16.37 8.69
C SER A 52 4.59 -15.06 8.30
N SER A 53 3.80 -14.02 8.06
CA SER A 53 4.23 -12.64 7.80
C SER A 53 4.42 -11.80 9.08
N LYS A 54 4.20 -12.38 10.28
CA LYS A 54 4.17 -11.62 11.55
C LYS A 54 5.44 -10.81 11.82
N LYS A 55 6.61 -11.46 11.80
CA LYS A 55 7.91 -10.79 12.03
C LYS A 55 8.21 -9.71 11.00
N PHE A 56 7.74 -9.95 9.78
CA PHE A 56 7.88 -8.99 8.70
C PHE A 56 7.06 -7.72 8.99
N VAL A 57 5.79 -7.88 9.36
CA VAL A 57 4.91 -6.76 9.74
C VAL A 57 5.42 -6.04 10.99
N GLU A 58 5.91 -6.77 11.99
CA GLU A 58 6.54 -6.20 13.18
C GLU A 58 7.75 -5.31 12.82
N TYR A 59 8.60 -5.77 11.91
CA TYR A 59 9.77 -5.01 11.47
C TYR A 59 9.38 -3.75 10.68
N LEU A 60 8.43 -3.87 9.75
CA LEU A 60 7.91 -2.73 8.98
C LEU A 60 7.38 -1.64 9.92
N ASN A 61 6.54 -2.04 10.87
CA ASN A 61 5.90 -1.13 11.81
C ASN A 61 6.93 -0.41 12.69
N LYS A 62 7.88 -1.16 13.25
CA LYS A 62 8.89 -0.60 14.17
C LYS A 62 9.91 0.31 13.50
N ASN A 63 10.29 0.01 12.26
CA ASN A 63 11.48 0.63 11.68
C ASN A 63 11.21 1.45 10.42
N ILE A 64 10.34 0.98 9.54
CA ILE A 64 10.28 1.51 8.17
C ILE A 64 9.20 2.56 8.01
N LEU A 65 8.05 2.36 8.66
CA LEU A 65 6.96 3.35 8.60
C LEU A 65 7.34 4.67 9.29
N LEU A 66 8.25 4.63 10.28
CA LEU A 66 8.79 5.83 10.95
C LEU A 66 9.73 6.67 10.06
N VAL A 67 10.43 6.04 9.11
CA VAL A 67 11.37 6.73 8.20
C VAL A 67 10.87 6.79 6.77
N PHE A 68 9.57 6.55 6.55
CA PHE A 68 8.96 6.46 5.23
C PHE A 68 9.27 7.67 4.34
N ASP A 69 9.29 8.87 4.92
CA ASP A 69 9.60 10.13 4.21
C ASP A 69 11.05 10.24 3.73
N GLN A 70 11.95 9.52 4.39
CA GLN A 70 13.39 9.53 4.08
C GLN A 70 13.74 8.56 2.95
N LEU A 71 12.79 7.72 2.53
CA LEU A 71 12.96 6.80 1.40
C LEU A 71 12.86 7.54 0.06
N LEU A 72 13.55 7.01 -0.94
CA LEU A 72 13.38 7.47 -2.33
C LEU A 72 11.97 7.09 -2.84
N GLU A 73 11.43 7.85 -3.79
CA GLU A 73 10.08 7.61 -4.35
C GLU A 73 9.90 6.19 -4.92
N GLU A 74 10.94 5.63 -5.54
CA GLU A 74 10.92 4.24 -6.02
C GLU A 74 10.85 3.25 -4.85
N GLN A 75 11.56 3.53 -3.75
CA GLN A 75 11.59 2.67 -2.57
C GLN A 75 10.25 2.69 -1.83
N LYS A 76 9.63 3.86 -1.70
CA LYS A 76 8.27 4.01 -1.17
C LYS A 76 7.25 3.22 -1.99
N ARG A 77 7.31 3.29 -3.32
CA ARG A 77 6.43 2.50 -4.22
C ARG A 77 6.61 0.99 -3.99
N ARG A 78 7.85 0.52 -4.03
CA ARG A 78 8.18 -0.90 -3.84
C ARG A 78 7.77 -1.41 -2.46
N LEU A 79 7.93 -0.58 -1.42
CA LEU A 79 7.48 -0.89 -0.08
C LEU A 79 5.97 -1.04 -0.01
N LEU A 80 5.22 -0.05 -0.51
CA LEU A 80 3.75 -0.07 -0.50
C LEU A 80 3.21 -1.25 -1.30
N GLN A 81 3.81 -1.54 -2.46
CA GLN A 81 3.47 -2.71 -3.25
C GLN A 81 3.72 -4.01 -2.49
N ALA A 82 4.85 -4.14 -1.79
CA ALA A 82 5.12 -5.33 -0.98
C ALA A 82 4.10 -5.49 0.16
N ILE A 83 3.66 -4.39 0.78
CA ILE A 83 2.61 -4.43 1.81
C ILE A 83 1.29 -4.91 1.20
N VAL A 84 0.88 -4.35 0.05
CA VAL A 84 -0.30 -4.78 -0.71
C VAL A 84 -0.26 -6.28 -1.01
N GLU A 85 0.84 -6.76 -1.58
CA GLU A 85 1.02 -8.17 -1.93
C GLU A 85 1.07 -9.10 -0.70
N SER A 86 1.54 -8.60 0.44
CA SER A 86 1.55 -9.36 1.70
C SER A 86 0.21 -9.38 2.44
N SER A 87 -0.70 -8.44 2.13
CA SER A 87 -1.94 -8.20 2.86
C SER A 87 -2.83 -9.45 3.00
N PRO A 88 -3.05 -10.27 1.94
CA PRO A 88 -3.85 -11.51 2.04
C PRO A 88 -3.25 -12.59 2.96
N TYR A 89 -1.94 -12.50 3.25
CA TYR A 89 -1.20 -13.46 4.08
C TYR A 89 -0.94 -12.93 5.50
N THR A 90 -1.55 -11.81 5.85
CA THR A 90 -1.36 -11.16 7.15
C THR A 90 -2.37 -11.68 8.16
N SER A 91 -1.90 -12.16 9.32
CA SER A 91 -2.78 -12.60 10.40
C SER A 91 -3.56 -11.44 11.02
N HIS A 92 -4.69 -11.71 11.69
CA HIS A 92 -5.51 -10.66 12.33
C HIS A 92 -4.71 -9.80 13.32
N GLU A 93 -3.87 -10.42 14.15
CA GLU A 93 -2.96 -9.71 15.07
C GLU A 93 -2.00 -8.77 14.30
N SER A 94 -1.46 -9.23 13.17
CA SER A 94 -0.55 -8.41 12.35
C SER A 94 -1.30 -7.30 11.60
N GLN A 95 -2.55 -7.51 11.22
CA GLN A 95 -3.42 -6.48 10.64
C GLN A 95 -3.70 -5.36 11.65
N GLU A 96 -3.99 -5.71 12.91
CA GLU A 96 -4.16 -4.72 13.99
C GLU A 96 -2.88 -3.89 14.22
N MET A 97 -1.71 -4.53 14.13
CA MET A 97 -0.42 -3.86 14.29
C MET A 97 -0.12 -2.83 13.19
N ILE A 98 -0.44 -3.15 11.93
CA ILE A 98 -0.11 -2.29 10.79
C ILE A 98 -1.19 -1.25 10.48
N LEU A 99 -2.39 -1.38 11.06
CA LEU A 99 -3.48 -0.45 10.80
C LEU A 99 -3.16 1.01 11.20
N PRO A 100 -2.65 1.32 12.42
CA PRO A 100 -2.33 2.69 12.80
C PRO A 100 -1.35 3.42 11.85
N PRO A 101 -0.21 2.84 11.45
CA PRO A 101 0.70 3.52 10.54
C PRO A 101 0.13 3.63 9.11
N ILE A 102 -0.74 2.72 8.66
CA ILE A 102 -1.44 2.86 7.38
C ILE A 102 -2.41 4.05 7.41
N VAL A 103 -3.18 4.21 8.50
CA VAL A 103 -4.04 5.39 8.70
C VAL A 103 -3.22 6.68 8.71
N PHE A 104 -2.09 6.68 9.41
CA PHE A 104 -1.18 7.84 9.44
C PHE A 104 -0.66 8.21 8.05
N LEU A 105 -0.23 7.24 7.25
CA LEU A 105 0.23 7.48 5.88
C LEU A 105 -0.91 7.95 4.96
N LEU A 106 -2.12 7.41 5.11
CA LEU A 106 -3.30 7.88 4.38
C LEU A 106 -3.62 9.33 4.69
N GLU A 107 -3.63 9.72 5.97
CA GLU A 107 -3.87 11.10 6.37
C GLU A 107 -2.79 12.06 5.86
N LYS A 108 -1.57 11.57 5.67
CA LYS A 108 -0.47 12.34 5.08
C LYS A 108 -0.56 12.48 3.55
N CYS A 109 -0.98 11.43 2.85
CA CYS A 109 -1.01 11.39 1.39
C CYS A 109 -2.31 11.93 0.79
N MET A 110 -3.40 11.96 1.55
CA MET A 110 -4.69 12.46 1.09
C MET A 110 -4.87 13.93 1.45
N PRO A 111 -5.30 14.80 0.54
CA PRO A 111 -5.56 16.21 0.86
C PRO A 111 -6.76 16.34 1.80
N LEU A 112 -6.69 17.31 2.73
CA LEU A 112 -7.83 17.63 3.59
C LEU A 112 -8.86 18.52 2.86
N LYS A 113 -8.40 19.40 1.97
CA LYS A 113 -9.26 20.31 1.18
C LYS A 113 -8.78 20.37 -0.28
N LYS A 114 -9.71 20.69 -1.18
CA LYS A 114 -9.46 20.82 -2.64
C LYS A 114 -8.48 21.94 -3.03
N ALA A 115 -8.17 22.86 -2.11
CA ALA A 115 -7.53 24.14 -2.43
C ALA A 115 -6.00 24.12 -2.26
N ASP A 116 -5.42 23.06 -1.70
CA ASP A 116 -4.08 23.16 -1.13
C ASP A 116 -2.95 23.07 -2.17
N GLY A 117 -3.26 22.96 -3.47
CA GLY A 117 -2.25 22.81 -4.53
C GLY A 117 -1.40 21.54 -4.39
N GLU A 118 -1.71 20.70 -3.39
CA GLU A 118 -1.06 19.44 -3.09
C GLU A 118 -1.32 18.47 -4.25
N GLN A 119 -0.26 18.14 -4.98
CA GLN A 119 -0.32 17.02 -5.93
C GLN A 119 -0.44 15.73 -5.14
N MET A 120 -1.62 15.13 -5.19
CA MET A 120 -1.90 13.81 -4.62
C MET A 120 -1.26 12.73 -5.51
N ASP A 121 -0.37 11.92 -4.93
CA ASP A 121 0.11 10.71 -5.62
C ASP A 121 -0.99 9.64 -5.56
N PHE A 122 -1.75 9.55 -6.66
CA PHE A 122 -2.86 8.60 -6.78
C PHE A 122 -2.42 7.14 -6.67
N ALA A 123 -1.17 6.80 -7.02
CA ALA A 123 -0.67 5.42 -6.88
C ALA A 123 -0.45 5.08 -5.41
N TYR A 124 0.09 6.01 -4.63
CA TYR A 124 0.24 5.83 -3.18
C TYR A 124 -1.11 5.75 -2.48
N VAL A 125 -2.05 6.60 -2.87
CA VAL A 125 -3.40 6.55 -2.30
C VAL A 125 -4.09 5.24 -2.65
N GLU A 126 -3.96 4.73 -3.88
CA GLU A 126 -4.50 3.42 -4.25
C GLU A 126 -3.93 2.29 -3.39
N TYR A 127 -2.61 2.18 -3.27
CA TYR A 127 -1.99 1.10 -2.49
C TYR A 127 -2.36 1.16 -1.00
N LEU A 128 -2.31 2.35 -0.41
CA LEU A 128 -2.67 2.53 1.00
C LEU A 128 -4.16 2.27 1.24
N LEU A 129 -5.04 2.73 0.34
CA LEU A 129 -6.48 2.45 0.40
C LEU A 129 -6.76 0.96 0.30
N TYR A 130 -6.07 0.23 -0.58
CA TYR A 130 -6.24 -1.20 -0.72
C TYR A 130 -5.89 -1.93 0.58
N VAL A 131 -4.75 -1.61 1.19
CA VAL A 131 -4.32 -2.25 2.44
C VAL A 131 -5.31 -1.92 3.56
N TYR A 132 -5.73 -0.66 3.69
CA TYR A 132 -6.70 -0.24 4.69
C TYR A 132 -8.06 -0.90 4.49
N HIS A 133 -8.60 -0.90 3.27
CA HIS A 133 -9.86 -1.55 2.91
C HIS A 133 -9.82 -3.04 3.22
N HIS A 134 -8.76 -3.74 2.80
CA HIS A 134 -8.58 -5.16 3.09
C HIS A 134 -8.53 -5.45 4.60
N ILE A 135 -7.83 -4.62 5.38
CA ILE A 135 -7.74 -4.78 6.83
C ILE A 135 -9.11 -4.56 7.49
N VAL A 136 -9.75 -3.42 7.20
CA VAL A 136 -11.03 -3.03 7.83
C VAL A 136 -12.15 -4.01 7.45
N CYS A 137 -12.20 -4.48 6.20
CA CYS A 137 -13.21 -5.47 5.79
C CYS A 137 -12.98 -6.87 6.37
N ASN A 138 -11.73 -7.23 6.71
CA ASN A 138 -11.41 -8.51 7.34
C ASN A 138 -11.51 -8.46 8.87
N MET A 139 -11.44 -7.27 9.47
CA MET A 139 -11.65 -7.11 10.89
C MET A 139 -13.14 -7.26 11.22
N SER A 140 -13.47 -8.24 12.07
CA SER A 140 -14.85 -8.46 12.54
C SER A 140 -15.33 -7.40 13.54
N THR A 141 -14.48 -6.42 13.88
CA THR A 141 -14.77 -5.36 14.85
C THR A 141 -15.27 -4.11 14.13
N ASN A 142 -16.20 -3.37 14.76
CA ASN A 142 -16.63 -2.06 14.28
C ASN A 142 -15.45 -1.08 14.36
N HIS A 143 -14.57 -1.09 13.36
CA HIS A 143 -13.48 -0.14 13.25
C HIS A 143 -14.06 1.26 13.11
N GLN A 144 -13.99 2.05 14.18
CA GLN A 144 -14.47 3.43 14.16
C GLN A 144 -13.42 4.32 13.51
N MET A 145 -13.70 4.76 12.29
CA MET A 145 -12.80 5.66 11.56
C MET A 145 -12.81 7.05 12.19
N SER A 146 -11.65 7.73 12.19
CA SER A 146 -11.55 9.10 12.68
C SER A 146 -12.36 10.04 11.77
N GLN A 147 -12.96 11.09 12.34
CA GLN A 147 -13.65 12.12 11.54
C GLN A 147 -12.68 12.77 10.52
N THR A 148 -11.40 12.91 10.89
CA THR A 148 -10.35 13.41 10.00
C THR A 148 -10.19 12.54 8.77
N LEU A 149 -10.06 11.21 8.95
CA LEU A 149 -9.91 10.27 7.85
C LEU A 149 -11.17 10.24 6.97
N THR A 150 -12.36 10.27 7.58
CA THR A 150 -13.64 10.34 6.84
C THR A 150 -13.69 11.55 5.92
N ASN A 151 -13.36 12.75 6.43
CA ASN A 151 -13.36 13.98 5.63
C ASN A 151 -12.35 13.93 4.47
N ARG A 152 -11.18 13.33 4.70
CA ARG A 152 -10.16 13.12 3.64
C ARG A 152 -10.65 12.14 2.57
N LEU A 153 -11.32 11.05 2.96
CA LEU A 153 -11.90 10.08 2.02
C LEU A 153 -13.00 10.71 1.17
N GLU A 154 -13.87 11.54 1.74
CA GLU A 154 -14.86 12.30 0.96
C GLU A 154 -14.21 13.23 -0.06
N THR A 155 -13.12 13.89 0.34
CA THR A 155 -12.34 14.75 -0.54
C THR A 155 -11.73 13.96 -1.70
N VAL A 156 -11.09 12.82 -1.42
CA VAL A 156 -10.51 11.91 -2.43
C VAL A 156 -11.59 11.38 -3.36
N LYS A 157 -12.74 10.95 -2.84
CA LYS A 157 -13.90 10.50 -3.63
C LYS A 157 -14.38 11.59 -4.57
N HIS A 158 -14.52 12.83 -4.08
CA HIS A 158 -14.92 13.95 -4.92
C HIS A 158 -13.88 14.24 -6.01
N LEU A 159 -12.59 14.34 -5.64
CA LEU A 159 -11.50 14.62 -6.58
C LEU A 159 -11.43 13.56 -7.69
N THR A 160 -11.59 12.29 -7.32
CA THR A 160 -11.65 11.16 -8.25
C THR A 160 -12.82 11.31 -9.22
N LYS A 161 -14.04 11.56 -8.73
CA LYS A 161 -15.22 11.77 -9.58
C LYS A 161 -15.05 12.96 -10.53
N THR A 162 -14.50 14.08 -10.07
CA THR A 162 -14.27 15.25 -10.93
C THR A 162 -13.22 14.98 -12.00
N THR A 163 -12.15 14.26 -11.67
CA THR A 163 -11.09 13.95 -12.62
C THR A 163 -11.58 12.99 -13.70
N MET A 164 -12.36 11.97 -13.32
CA MET A 164 -13.00 11.05 -14.27
C MET A 164 -14.00 11.76 -15.20
N LYS A 165 -14.83 12.67 -14.67
CA LYS A 165 -15.74 13.50 -15.48
C LYS A 165 -14.98 14.45 -16.42
N GLY A 166 -13.90 15.05 -15.95
CA GLY A 166 -13.03 15.93 -16.73
C GLY A 166 -12.33 15.20 -17.90
N LYS A 167 -11.88 13.96 -17.68
CA LYS A 167 -11.36 13.09 -18.76
C LYS A 167 -12.43 12.77 -19.80
N GLY A 168 -13.68 12.51 -19.40
CA GLY A 168 -14.79 12.29 -20.34
C GLY A 168 -15.06 13.50 -21.24
N ALA A 169 -15.05 14.70 -20.66
CA ALA A 169 -15.20 15.95 -21.41
C ALA A 169 -13.97 16.27 -22.28
N ALA A 170 -12.76 15.93 -21.82
CA ALA A 170 -11.53 16.08 -22.59
C ALA A 170 -11.45 15.08 -23.75
N LYS A 171 -11.95 13.84 -23.60
CA LYS A 171 -11.98 12.83 -24.69
C LYS A 171 -12.83 13.30 -25.87
N HIS A 172 -13.94 14.00 -25.62
CA HIS A 172 -14.73 14.67 -26.66
C HIS A 172 -14.03 15.88 -27.31
N LYS A 173 -13.02 16.48 -26.67
CA LYS A 173 -12.21 17.58 -27.22
C LYS A 173 -10.86 17.14 -27.81
N LYS A 174 -10.35 15.97 -27.43
CA LYS A 174 -9.00 15.47 -27.81
C LYS A 174 -8.95 14.75 -29.14
N GLU A 175 -10.08 14.56 -29.83
CA GLU A 175 -10.10 14.24 -31.27
C GLU A 175 -9.49 15.37 -32.14
N MET A 176 -9.16 16.55 -31.56
CA MET A 176 -8.58 17.68 -32.30
C MET A 176 -7.16 18.12 -31.90
N ALA A 177 -6.50 17.54 -30.88
CA ALA A 177 -5.12 17.97 -30.58
C ALA A 177 -4.28 16.89 -29.89
N ALA A 178 -3.27 16.41 -30.61
CA ALA A 178 -2.27 15.49 -30.11
C ALA A 178 -1.23 16.18 -29.20
N ALA A 179 -0.72 15.36 -28.29
CA ALA A 179 0.52 15.47 -27.52
C ALA A 179 0.62 16.53 -26.40
N LYS A 180 0.65 16.04 -25.16
CA LYS A 180 1.80 16.19 -24.26
C LYS A 180 1.78 15.12 -23.16
N TYR A 181 3.00 14.66 -22.84
CA TYR A 181 3.34 13.63 -21.87
C TYR A 181 2.88 14.04 -20.46
N ASP A 182 1.93 13.29 -19.91
CA ASP A 182 1.88 12.89 -18.51
C ASP A 182 1.67 11.38 -18.55
N LYS A 183 2.29 10.63 -17.63
CA LYS A 183 1.97 9.21 -17.46
C LYS A 183 0.52 9.15 -16.99
N ALA A 184 -0.41 9.15 -17.94
CA ALA A 184 -1.83 9.21 -17.66
C ALA A 184 -2.16 8.04 -16.74
N MET A 185 -2.58 8.36 -15.51
CA MET A 185 -3.10 7.36 -14.59
C MET A 185 -4.20 6.59 -15.31
N ASP A 186 -4.08 5.26 -15.34
CA ASP A 186 -5.03 4.44 -16.07
C ASP A 186 -6.43 4.53 -15.42
N ASP A 187 -7.45 4.19 -16.20
CA ASP A 187 -8.82 4.25 -15.72
C ASP A 187 -9.11 3.17 -14.65
N ILE A 188 -8.22 2.18 -14.49
CA ILE A 188 -8.32 1.12 -13.49
C ILE A 188 -8.05 1.68 -12.09
N THR A 189 -6.95 2.41 -11.90
CA THR A 189 -6.64 3.00 -10.59
C THR A 189 -7.75 3.94 -10.12
N TRP A 190 -8.29 4.78 -11.01
CA TRP A 190 -9.38 5.68 -10.64
C TRP A 190 -10.62 4.93 -10.17
N ASN A 191 -10.99 3.85 -10.87
CA ASN A 191 -12.09 3.00 -10.46
C ASN A 191 -11.81 2.32 -9.12
N ASN A 192 -10.60 1.79 -8.91
CA ASN A 192 -10.21 1.15 -7.65
C ASN A 192 -10.33 2.12 -6.46
N ILE A 193 -9.75 3.33 -6.57
CA ILE A 193 -9.85 4.37 -5.54
C ILE A 193 -11.33 4.70 -5.26
N LEU A 194 -12.13 4.88 -6.30
CA LEU A 194 -13.54 5.20 -6.15
C LEU A 194 -14.32 4.09 -5.43
N THR A 195 -14.15 2.84 -5.86
CA THR A 195 -14.82 1.68 -5.26
C THR A 195 -14.43 1.48 -3.80
N MET A 196 -13.14 1.58 -3.47
CA MET A 196 -12.67 1.42 -2.09
C MET A 196 -13.18 2.54 -1.18
N THR A 197 -13.10 3.80 -1.64
CA THR A 197 -13.61 4.94 -0.85
C THR A 197 -15.12 4.86 -0.63
N GLU A 198 -15.90 4.43 -1.63
CA GLU A 198 -17.34 4.24 -1.48
C GLU A 198 -17.67 3.11 -0.51
N SER A 199 -16.99 1.98 -0.61
CA SER A 199 -17.17 0.85 0.32
C SER A 199 -16.87 1.24 1.77
N LEU A 200 -15.80 2.02 2.00
CA LEU A 200 -15.42 2.46 3.35
C LEU A 200 -16.40 3.46 3.94
N LEU A 201 -16.90 4.40 3.13
CA LEU A 201 -17.85 5.42 3.58
C LEU A 201 -19.25 4.87 3.84
N ILE A 202 -19.62 3.74 3.22
CA ILE A 202 -20.89 3.04 3.50
C ILE A 202 -20.81 2.25 4.81
N ALA A 203 -19.61 1.83 5.21
CA ALA A 203 -19.39 1.07 6.44
C ALA A 203 -19.39 1.93 7.73
N LEU A 204 -19.59 3.25 7.59
CA LEU A 204 -19.78 4.22 8.68
C LEU A 204 -21.25 4.31 9.10
#